data_AF-A0A7W1W4U2-F1
#
_entry.id   AF-A0A7W1W4U2-F1
#
_cell.length_a   1.000
_cell.length_b   1.000
_cell.length_c   1.000
_cell.angle_alpha   90.00
_cell.angle_beta   90.00
_cell.angle_gamma   90.00
#
_symmetry.space_group_name_H-M   'P 1'
#
loop_
_entity.id
_entity.type
_entity.pdbx_description
1 polymer ?
#
loop_
_entity_poly.entity_id
_entity_poly.type
_entity_poly.pdbx_seq_one_letter_code
_entity_poly.pdbx_strand_id
1 'polypeptide(L)'
;MVPGDYDGDGRTDFAVFRQVSTSGVWYVLRSSDNVFQTVQWGLNTDKPVPGDYDGDGRTDIAVYRNGTWYIVQSSNGQFATHQFGASSDIPIAAANAQ
;
A
#
# COMPACT_ATOMS: atom_id res chain seq x y z
N MET A 1 -3.46 4.29 -10.23
CA MET A 1 -3.25 5.07 -8.99
C MET A 1 -3.79 4.26 -7.83
N VAL A 2 -3.17 4.38 -6.67
CA VAL A 2 -3.57 3.66 -5.45
C VAL A 2 -3.84 4.71 -4.35
N PRO A 3 -4.97 5.43 -4.42
CA PRO A 3 -5.28 6.50 -3.48
C PRO A 3 -5.51 5.95 -2.06
N GLY A 4 -5.03 6.67 -1.04
CA GLY A 4 -5.03 6.27 0.38
C GLY A 4 -4.84 7.49 1.26
N ASP A 5 -5.36 7.52 2.49
CA ASP A 5 -4.91 8.49 3.51
C ASP A 5 -3.61 7.96 4.13
N TYR A 6 -2.45 8.41 3.65
CA TYR A 6 -1.16 7.86 4.07
C TYR A 6 -0.55 8.62 5.26
N ASP A 7 -1.04 9.81 5.58
CA ASP A 7 -0.55 10.60 6.73
C ASP A 7 -1.55 10.72 7.89
N GLY A 8 -2.77 10.19 7.72
CA GLY A 8 -3.81 10.13 8.73
C GLY A 8 -4.48 11.46 8.96
N ASP A 9 -4.55 12.33 7.94
CA ASP A 9 -5.21 13.63 8.04
C ASP A 9 -6.71 13.56 7.72
N GLY A 10 -7.23 12.36 7.40
CA GLY A 10 -8.61 12.11 7.02
C GLY A 10 -8.90 12.44 5.56
N ARG A 11 -7.87 12.72 4.73
CA ARG A 11 -8.03 12.95 3.30
C ARG A 11 -7.23 11.94 2.50
N THR A 12 -7.80 11.60 1.34
CA THR A 12 -7.12 10.74 0.39
C THR A 12 -5.95 11.48 -0.28
N ASP A 13 -4.77 10.90 -0.16
CA ASP A 13 -3.56 11.29 -0.87
C ASP A 13 -3.42 10.58 -2.21
N PHE A 14 -2.55 11.13 -3.06
CA PHE A 14 -2.20 10.51 -4.32
C PHE A 14 -1.06 9.52 -4.13
N ALA A 15 -1.20 8.30 -4.68
CA ALA A 15 -0.07 7.40 -4.78
C ALA A 15 0.06 6.67 -6.12
N VAL A 16 1.31 6.40 -6.48
CA VAL A 16 1.71 5.61 -7.64
C VAL A 16 2.71 4.54 -7.20
N PHE A 17 2.41 3.30 -7.55
CA PHE A 17 3.37 2.21 -7.51
C PHE A 17 4.09 2.11 -8.85
N ARG A 18 5.42 2.20 -8.82
CA ARG A 18 6.28 2.09 -10.01
C ARG A 18 7.10 0.81 -9.92
N GLN A 19 6.96 -0.02 -10.93
CA GLN A 19 7.82 -1.16 -11.15
C GLN A 19 9.16 -0.67 -11.70
N VAL A 20 10.26 -1.05 -11.06
CA VAL A 20 11.63 -0.85 -11.55
C VAL A 20 12.31 -2.21 -11.58
N SER A 21 13.30 -2.42 -12.46
CA SER A 21 13.93 -3.72 -12.80
C SER A 21 13.57 -4.94 -11.93
N THR A 22 13.89 -4.92 -10.62
CA THR A 22 13.61 -6.01 -9.67
C THR A 22 12.79 -5.61 -8.44
N SER A 23 12.33 -4.37 -8.33
CA SER A 23 11.63 -3.85 -7.15
C SER A 23 10.39 -3.01 -7.47
N GLY A 24 9.58 -2.81 -6.44
CA GLY A 24 8.50 -1.83 -6.43
C GLY A 24 8.91 -0.58 -5.66
N VAL A 25 8.51 0.59 -6.18
CA VAL A 25 8.68 1.87 -5.47
C VAL A 25 7.34 2.58 -5.40
N TRP A 26 6.95 2.95 -4.19
CA TRP A 26 5.78 3.76 -3.92
C TRP A 26 6.18 5.23 -3.89
N TYR A 27 5.36 6.04 -4.54
CA TYR A 27 5.44 7.48 -4.55
C TYR A 27 4.12 8.01 -4.02
N VAL A 28 4.15 8.74 -2.90
CA VAL A 28 2.98 9.35 -2.26
C VAL A 28 3.14 10.86 -2.30
N LEU A 29 2.07 11.56 -2.68
CA LEU A 29 1.97 13.01 -2.60
C LEU A 29 0.83 13.34 -1.65
N ARG A 30 1.19 13.86 -0.48
CA ARG A 30 0.23 14.16 0.59
C ARG A 30 -0.65 15.33 0.20
N SER A 31 -1.95 15.15 0.32
CA SER A 31 -2.96 16.16 0.02
C SER A 31 -2.97 17.28 1.05
N SER A 32 -2.52 16.98 2.27
CA SER A 32 -2.46 17.87 3.42
C SER A 32 -1.47 19.03 3.22
N ASP A 33 -0.28 18.75 2.70
CA ASP A 33 0.83 19.69 2.64
C ASP A 33 1.71 19.60 1.37
N ASN A 34 1.34 18.78 0.39
CA ASN A 34 2.10 18.51 -0.84
C ASN A 34 3.52 17.96 -0.62
N VAL A 35 3.81 17.41 0.56
CA VAL A 35 5.09 16.73 0.77
C VAL A 35 5.09 15.40 0.02
N PHE A 36 6.14 15.20 -0.75
CA PHE A 36 6.40 13.98 -1.49
C PHE A 36 7.14 12.95 -0.63
N GLN A 37 6.69 11.72 -0.66
CA GLN A 37 7.27 10.59 0.06
C GLN A 37 7.57 9.43 -0.89
N THR A 38 8.64 8.71 -0.58
CA THR A 38 9.09 7.53 -1.33
C THR A 38 9.33 6.36 -0.42
N VAL A 39 8.76 5.21 -0.76
CA VAL A 39 8.95 3.95 -0.03
C VAL A 39 9.33 2.87 -1.03
N GLN A 40 10.53 2.29 -0.87
CA GLN A 40 10.95 1.14 -1.67
C GLN A 40 10.44 -0.14 -1.00
N TRP A 41 9.35 -0.69 -1.55
CA TRP A 41 8.73 -1.89 -1.03
C TRP A 41 8.02 -2.69 -2.12
N GLY A 42 8.20 -4.01 -2.06
CA GLY A 42 7.68 -4.96 -3.04
C GLY A 42 8.64 -5.24 -4.19
N LEU A 43 8.21 -6.12 -5.08
CA LEU A 43 8.87 -6.52 -6.32
C LEU A 43 8.18 -5.90 -7.53
N ASN A 44 8.87 -5.90 -8.67
CA ASN A 44 8.30 -5.43 -9.94
C ASN A 44 7.12 -6.28 -10.44
N THR A 45 6.92 -7.49 -9.93
CA THR A 45 5.82 -8.40 -10.27
C THR A 45 4.62 -8.28 -9.33
N ASP A 46 4.75 -7.50 -8.27
CA ASP A 46 3.72 -7.39 -7.24
C ASP A 46 2.56 -6.51 -7.68
N LYS A 47 1.37 -6.81 -7.16
CA LYS A 47 0.18 -5.96 -7.31
C LYS A 47 0.04 -5.07 -6.06
N PRO A 48 0.01 -3.73 -6.18
CA PRO A 48 -0.18 -2.84 -5.03
C PRO A 48 -1.61 -2.95 -4.50
N VAL A 49 -1.76 -3.13 -3.19
CA VAL A 49 -3.05 -3.35 -2.49
C VAL A 49 -3.12 -2.62 -1.14
N PRO A 50 -2.89 -1.29 -1.12
CA PRO A 50 -2.86 -0.54 0.12
C PRO A 50 -4.23 -0.58 0.82
N GLY A 51 -4.22 -0.31 2.11
CA GLY A 51 -5.41 -0.25 2.96
C GLY A 51 -5.00 -0.16 4.42
N ASP A 52 -5.92 0.19 5.30
CA ASP A 52 -5.70 0.16 6.75
C ASP A 52 -5.91 -1.28 7.26
N TYR A 53 -4.83 -2.03 7.45
CA TYR A 53 -4.89 -3.44 7.88
C TYR A 53 -4.61 -3.62 9.38
N ASP A 54 -4.02 -2.62 10.04
CA ASP A 54 -3.76 -2.66 11.48
C ASP A 54 -4.74 -1.81 12.32
N GLY A 55 -5.61 -1.06 11.66
CA GLY A 55 -6.73 -0.32 12.24
C GLY A 55 -6.32 1.00 12.88
N ASP A 56 -5.21 1.59 12.45
CA ASP A 56 -4.68 2.84 13.02
C ASP A 56 -5.25 4.11 12.36
N GLY A 57 -6.09 3.95 11.33
CA GLY A 57 -6.68 5.05 10.58
C GLY A 57 -5.77 5.62 9.48
N ARG A 58 -4.64 4.97 9.18
CA ARG A 58 -3.75 5.30 8.08
C ARG A 58 -3.67 4.15 7.09
N THR A 59 -3.34 4.52 5.85
CA THR A 59 -3.18 3.56 4.78
C THR A 59 -1.82 2.88 4.86
N ASP A 60 -1.83 1.56 5.03
CA ASP A 60 -0.63 0.74 4.99
C ASP A 60 -0.12 0.53 3.56
N ILE A 61 1.20 0.39 3.46
CA ILE A 61 1.85 -0.01 2.21
C ILE A 61 1.77 -1.53 2.11
N ALA A 62 1.02 -2.03 1.12
CA ALA A 62 0.82 -3.46 0.97
C ALA A 62 0.86 -3.92 -0.49
N VAL A 63 1.34 -5.15 -0.69
CA VAL A 63 1.41 -5.81 -1.99
C VAL A 63 0.85 -7.22 -1.95
N TYR A 64 0.26 -7.65 -3.06
CA TYR A 64 -0.22 -9.00 -3.28
C TYR A 64 0.69 -9.74 -4.25
N ARG A 65 1.10 -10.93 -3.87
CA ARG A 65 1.98 -11.80 -4.65
C ARG A 65 1.54 -13.25 -4.47
N ASN A 66 1.13 -13.89 -5.56
CA ASN A 66 0.86 -15.33 -5.61
C ASN A 66 -0.11 -15.88 -4.52
N GLY A 67 -1.15 -15.14 -4.13
CA GLY A 67 -2.06 -15.56 -3.06
C GLY A 67 -1.74 -15.00 -1.68
N THR A 68 -0.59 -14.35 -1.53
CA THR A 68 -0.13 -13.82 -0.26
C THR A 68 -0.18 -12.30 -0.26
N TRP A 69 -0.69 -11.74 0.84
CA TRP A 69 -0.67 -10.32 1.16
C TRP A 69 0.57 -10.04 2.01
N TYR A 70 1.32 -9.01 1.64
CA TYR A 70 2.54 -8.55 2.29
C TYR A 70 2.35 -7.09 2.68
N ILE A 71 2.27 -6.81 3.98
CA ILE A 71 1.85 -5.51 4.52
C ILE A 71 2.97 -4.93 5.37
N VAL A 72 3.21 -3.62 5.21
CA VAL A 72 4.01 -2.80 6.12
C VAL A 72 3.07 -1.87 6.86
N GLN A 73 2.89 -2.14 8.14
CA GLN A 73 2.02 -1.39 9.04
C GLN A 73 2.51 0.04 9.20
N SER A 74 1.62 0.99 8.99
CA SER A 74 1.91 2.42 9.06
C SER A 74 2.13 2.90 10.50
N SER A 75 1.47 2.25 11.48
CA SER A 75 1.57 2.60 12.90
C SER A 75 2.96 2.39 13.50
N ASN A 76 3.68 1.35 13.06
CA ASN A 76 4.86 0.84 13.75
C ASN A 76 5.95 0.27 12.82
N GLY A 77 5.72 0.25 11.50
CA GLY A 77 6.63 -0.30 10.51
C GLY A 77 6.78 -1.82 10.53
N GLN A 78 5.96 -2.55 11.30
CA GLN A 78 6.00 -4.00 11.37
C GLN A 78 5.49 -4.64 10.08
N PHE A 79 6.02 -5.83 9.82
CA PHE A 79 5.67 -6.61 8.65
C PHE A 79 4.65 -7.67 9.00
N ALA A 80 3.55 -7.72 8.24
CA ALA A 80 2.52 -8.73 8.36
C ALA A 80 2.34 -9.49 7.04
N THR A 81 2.02 -10.78 7.14
CA THR A 81 1.68 -11.62 5.99
C THR A 81 0.41 -12.41 6.21
N HIS A 82 -0.41 -12.48 5.18
CA HIS A 82 -1.62 -13.28 5.18
C HIS A 82 -1.71 -14.07 3.87
N GLN A 83 -1.80 -15.39 3.96
CA GLN A 83 -2.10 -16.23 2.81
C GLN A 83 -3.62 -16.28 2.62
N PHE A 84 -4.13 -15.47 1.70
CA PHE A 84 -5.56 -15.41 1.40
C PHE A 84 -5.78 -15.05 -0.08
N GLY A 85 -6.04 -16.08 -0.87
CA GLY A 85 -6.20 -15.98 -2.32
C GLY A 85 -5.31 -16.96 -3.07
N ALA A 86 -5.46 -16.98 -4.39
CA ALA A 86 -4.69 -17.77 -5.33
C ALA A 86 -3.87 -16.87 -6.26
N SER A 87 -2.84 -17.43 -6.90
CA SER A 87 -2.03 -16.69 -7.89
C SER A 87 -2.85 -16.15 -9.07
N SER A 88 -3.99 -16.78 -9.38
CA SER A 88 -4.95 -16.35 -10.41
C SER A 88 -5.84 -15.19 -9.99
N ASP A 89 -5.93 -14.89 -8.69
CA ASP A 89 -6.88 -13.91 -8.21
C ASP A 89 -6.42 -12.48 -8.52
N ILE A 90 -7.41 -11.62 -8.73
CA ILE A 90 -7.23 -10.18 -8.79
C ILE A 90 -7.55 -9.67 -7.40
N PRO A 91 -6.55 -9.24 -6.62
CA PRO A 91 -6.81 -8.72 -5.30
C PRO A 91 -7.58 -7.40 -5.43
N ILE A 92 -8.53 -7.18 -4.53
CA ILE A 92 -9.25 -5.93 -4.42
C ILE A 92 -8.68 -5.23 -3.20
N ALA A 93 -7.99 -4.11 -3.43
CA ALA A 93 -7.55 -3.25 -2.34
C ALA A 93 -8.78 -2.72 -1.59
N ALA A 94 -8.67 -2.59 -0.26
CA ALA A 94 -9.74 -1.98 0.51
C ALA A 94 -9.99 -0.56 -0.01
N ALA A 95 -11.25 -0.21 -0.28
CA ALA A 95 -11.61 1.19 -0.46
C ALA A 95 -11.45 1.85 0.91
N ASN A 96 -10.67 2.92 0.99
CA ASN A 96 -10.44 3.68 2.23
C ASN A 96 -11.78 3.92 2.92
N ALA A 97 -11.95 3.33 4.11
CA ALA A 97 -13.11 3.57 4.95
C ALA A 97 -12.69 4.59 6.00
N GLN A 98 -12.87 5.88 5.71
CA GLN A 98 -13.63 6.88 6.49
C GLN A 98 -13.36 8.29 5.97
#